data_AF-A0A3M1XLG7-F1
#
_entry.id   AF-A0A3M1XLG7-F1
#
_cell.length_a   1.000
_cell.length_b   1.000
_cell.length_c   1.000
_cell.angle_alpha   90.00
_cell.angle_beta   90.00
_cell.angle_gamma   90.00
#
_symmetry.space_group_name_H-M   'P 1'
#
loop_
_entity.id
_entity.type
_entity.pdbx_description
1 polymer ?
#
loop_
_entity_poly.entity_id
_entity_poly.type
_entity_poly.pdbx_seq_one_letter_code
_entity_poly.pdbx_strand_id
1 'polypeptide(L)' 'MILPEALKQALSTELGASIYKVSAVGGGCIHNGRCLETGRGTFFLKYNHLDQGPNFAAEARGLA' A
#
# COMPACT_ATOMS: atom_id res chain seq x y z
N MET A 1 -11.14 -8.82 2.05
CA MET A 1 -11.47 -7.57 1.34
C MET A 1 -10.43 -7.37 0.23
N ILE A 2 -10.83 -6.98 -0.97
CA ILE A 2 -10.01 -7.01 -2.20
C ILE A 2 -9.35 -5.65 -2.41
N LEU A 3 -8.06 -5.62 -2.78
CA LEU A 3 -7.36 -4.39 -3.17
C LEU A 3 -7.92 -3.90 -4.52
N PRO A 4 -8.20 -2.60 -4.73
CA PRO A 4 -8.63 -2.13 -6.05
C PRO A 4 -7.68 -2.58 -7.15
N GLU A 5 -8.22 -3.08 -8.27
CA GLU A 5 -7.40 -3.72 -9.31
C GLU A 5 -6.35 -2.77 -9.89
N ALA A 6 -6.72 -1.51 -10.12
CA ALA A 6 -5.79 -0.48 -10.58
C ALA A 6 -4.62 -0.26 -9.60
N LEU A 7 -4.90 -0.29 -8.29
CA LEU A 7 -3.85 -0.17 -7.26
C LEU A 7 -2.95 -1.41 -7.24
N LYS A 8 -3.54 -2.60 -7.37
CA LYS A 8 -2.78 -3.86 -7.44
C LYS A 8 -1.83 -3.89 -8.65
N GLN A 9 -2.30 -3.44 -9.81
CA GLN A 9 -1.50 -3.34 -11.04
C GLN A 9 -0.36 -2.33 -10.87
N ALA A 10 -0.65 -1.12 -10.41
CA ALA A 10 0.36 -0.10 -10.18
C ALA A 10 1.45 -0.58 -9.21
N LEU A 11 1.08 -1.21 -8.10
CA LEU A 11 2.03 -1.78 -7.15
C LEU A 11 2.83 -2.94 -7.74
N SER A 12 2.22 -3.80 -8.56
CA SER A 12 2.94 -4.92 -9.17
C SER A 12 3.99 -4.42 -10.18
N THR A 13 3.68 -3.36 -10.92
CA THR A 13 4.62 -2.67 -11.82
C THR A 13 5.76 -2.02 -11.04
N GLU A 14 5.45 -1.23 -10.01
CA GLU A 14 6.45 -0.51 -9.20
C GLU A 14 7.39 -1.47 -8.47
N LEU A 15 6.85 -2.54 -7.88
CA LEU A 15 7.63 -3.55 -7.19
C LEU A 15 8.36 -4.51 -8.16
N GLY A 16 8.01 -4.50 -9.45
CA GLY A 16 8.50 -5.47 -10.44
C GLY A 16 8.20 -6.91 -10.03
N ALA A 17 7.06 -7.15 -9.38
CA ALA A 17 6.70 -8.45 -8.82
C ALA A 17 5.18 -8.63 -8.72
N SER A 18 4.70 -9.83 -9.00
CA SER A 18 3.29 -10.18 -8.82
C SER A 18 2.93 -10.26 -7.32
N ILE A 19 1.82 -9.62 -6.95
CA ILE A 19 1.21 -9.73 -5.63
C ILE A 19 0.30 -10.96 -5.59
N TYR A 20 0.67 -11.97 -4.82
CA TYR A 20 -0.11 -13.22 -4.70
C TYR A 20 -1.02 -13.23 -3.47
N LYS A 21 -0.71 -12.45 -2.43
CA LYS A 21 -1.56 -12.35 -1.23
C LYS A 21 -1.56 -10.94 -0.65
N VAL A 22 -2.74 -10.54 -0.21
CA VAL A 22 -3.00 -9.27 0.47
C VAL A 22 -3.73 -9.58 1.76
N SER A 23 -3.17 -9.14 2.89
CA SER A 23 -3.81 -9.30 4.20
C SER A 23 -3.94 -7.96 4.90
N ALA A 24 -5.00 -7.81 5.69
CA ALA A 24 -5.16 -6.65 6.56
C ALA A 24 -4.27 -6.81 7.79
N VAL A 25 -3.43 -5.82 8.06
CA VAL A 25 -2.53 -5.79 9.23
C VAL A 25 -2.81 -4.59 10.14
N GLY A 26 -3.84 -3.82 9.81
CA GLY A 26 -4.26 -2.66 10.56
C GLY A 26 -4.94 -1.63 9.66
N GLY A 27 -5.12 -0.46 10.22
CA GLY A 27 -5.82 0.64 9.58
C GLY A 27 -6.92 1.17 10.49
N GLY A 28 -7.07 2.49 10.48
CA GLY A 28 -8.07 3.21 11.26
C GLY A 28 -8.91 4.11 10.36
N CYS A 29 -9.53 5.16 10.94
CA CYS A 29 -10.36 6.11 10.20
C CYS A 29 -9.65 6.84 9.04
N ILE A 30 -8.30 6.85 9.05
CA ILE A 30 -7.48 7.71 8.19
C ILE A 30 -6.71 6.90 7.13
N HIS A 31 -6.14 5.74 7.45
CA HIS A 31 -5.34 4.94 6.50
C HIS A 31 -5.67 3.46 6.64
N ASN A 32 -5.71 2.75 5.51
CA ASN A 32 -5.74 1.30 5.46
C ASN A 32 -4.31 0.75 5.46
N GLY A 33 -4.02 -0.19 6.38
CA GLY A 33 -2.77 -0.94 6.41
C GLY A 33 -2.93 -2.33 5.79
N ARG A 34 -2.04 -2.69 4.86
CA ARG A 34 -2.01 -4.03 4.25
C ARG A 34 -0.61 -4.60 4.25
N CYS A 35 -0.53 -5.91 4.38
CA CYS A 35 0.66 -6.69 4.10
C CYS A 35 0.50 -7.30 2.71
N LEU A 36 1.46 -7.02 1.83
CA LEU A 36 1.56 -7.55 0.48
C LEU A 36 2.63 -8.64 0.48
N GLU A 37 2.24 -9.85 0.09
CA GLU A 37 3.20 -10.93 -0.15
C GLU A 37 3.43 -11.02 -1.66
N THR A 38 4.71 -10.93 -2.05
CA THR A 38 5.15 -10.87 -3.45
C THR A 38 6.32 -11.83 -3.68
N GLY A 39 6.63 -12.11 -4.95
CA GLY A 39 7.82 -12.91 -5.31
C GLY A 39 9.16 -12.29 -4.88
N ARG A 40 9.17 -11.02 -4.44
CA ARG A 40 10.36 -10.30 -3.94
C ARG A 40 10.36 -10.12 -2.42
N GLY A 41 9.43 -10.74 -1.72
CA GLY A 41 9.27 -10.63 -0.27
C GLY A 41 8.00 -9.88 0.14
N THR A 42 7.99 -9.47 1.40
CA THR A 42 6.82 -8.87 2.06
C THR A 42 6.95 -7.35 2.13
N PHE A 43 5.89 -6.64 1.75
CA PHE A 43 5.81 -5.18 1.79
C PHE A 43 4.66 -4.72 2.66
N PHE A 44 4.86 -3.60 3.35
CA PHE A 44 3.79 -2.91 4.07
C PHE A 44 3.22 -1.79 3.21
N LEU A 45 1.90 -1.79 3.01
CA LEU A 45 1.17 -0.80 2.23
C LEU A 45 0.30 0.04 3.15
N LYS A 46 0.47 1.36 3.08
CA LYS A 46 -0.52 2.34 3.55
C LYS A 46 -1.25 2.93 2.34
N TYR A 47 -2.58 2.97 2.38
CA TYR A 47 -3.38 3.64 1.35
C TYR A 47 -4.67 4.24 1.94
N ASN A 48 -5.23 5.25 1.27
CA ASN A 48 -6.54 5.83 1.59
C ASN A 48 -7.42 5.88 0.33
N HIS A 49 -8.73 5.90 0.52
CA HIS A 49 -9.73 6.16 -0.53
C HIS A 49 -10.03 7.64 -0.72
N LEU A 50 -9.61 8.50 0.23
CA LEU A 50 -9.72 9.95 0.15
C LEU A 50 -8.37 10.57 -0.23
N ASP A 51 -8.41 11.66 -0.97
CA ASP A 51 -7.22 12.46 -1.26
C ASP A 51 -6.68 13.07 0.05
N GLN A 52 -5.50 12.61 0.46
CA GLN A 52 -4.83 13.03 1.69
C GLN A 52 -3.77 14.10 1.41
N GLY A 53 -3.72 14.65 0.19
CA GLY A 53 -2.72 15.65 -0.19
C GLY A 53 -1.28 15.14 0.01
N PRO A 54 -0.35 15.96 0.52
CA PRO A 54 1.07 15.62 0.59
C PRO A 54 1.43 14.62 1.70
N ASN A 55 0.48 14.10 2.47
CA ASN A 55 0.75 13.34 3.70
C ASN A 55 1.65 12.11 3.47
N PHE A 56 1.41 11.33 2.42
CA PHE A 56 2.29 10.19 2.10
C PHE A 56 3.69 10.61 1.66
N ALA A 57 3.79 11.71 0.89
CA ALA A 57 5.08 12.23 0.46
C ALA A 57 5.87 12.84 1.64
N ALA A 58 5.18 13.51 2.57
CA ALA A 58 5.77 14.04 3.79
C ALA A 58 6.24 12.91 4.71
N GLU A 59 5.43 11.86 4.89
CA GLU A 59 5.81 10.67 5.65
C GLU A 59 7.02 9.96 5.03
N ALA A 60 7.05 9.80 3.69
CA ALA A 60 8.15 9.16 2.98
C ALA A 60 9.48 9.94 3.07
N ARG A 61 9.42 11.27 3.22
CA ARG A 61 10.62 12.10 3.43
C ARG A 61 11.21 11.94 4.84
N GLY A 62 10.51 11.27 5.74
CA GLY A 62 10.78 11.32 7.18
C GLY A 62 10.37 12.69 7.72
N LEU A 63 9.61 12.71 8.80
CA LEU A 63 9.40 13.94 9.57
C LEU A 63 10.79 14.46 10.00
N ALA A 64 11.26 15.50 9.34
CA ALA A 64 12.41 16.29 9.79
C ALA A 64 11.96 17.22 10.92
#